data_AF-A0A6G3LRC5-F1
#
_entry.id   AF-A0A6G3LRC5-F1
#
_cell.length_a   1.000
_cell.length_b   1.000
_cell.length_c   1.000
_cell.angle_alpha   90.00
_cell.angle_beta   90.00
_cell.angle_gamma   90.00
#
_symmetry.space_group_name_H-M   'P 1'
#
loop_
_entity.id
_entity.type
_entity.pdbx_description
1 polymer ?
#
loop_
_entity_poly.entity_id
_entity_poly.type
_entity_poly.pdbx_seq_one_letter_code
_entity_poly.pdbx_strand_id
1 'polypeptide(L)'
;MGVSRFHARLQYIVASYLKEKGYSVDVERCVDGIHHADVYADNGKETVIVEVETGYVPPIFIERAEEYLWARTIVKTIKYACLASEFYIATPSYVKMAVPSILLEPTDSYDEVLNASRLVGLYFGERWAEETLKRVHECRLTGLMLVNISRRGVKVLKGRELEALTTFNV
;
A
#
# COMPACT_ATOMS: atom_id res chain seq x y z
N MET A 1 -14.18 -16.74 -2.01
CA MET A 1 -13.88 -15.61 -2.92
C MET A 1 -12.59 -15.94 -3.64
N GLY A 2 -12.60 -16.02 -4.97
CA GLY A 2 -11.39 -16.34 -5.73
C GLY A 2 -10.52 -15.11 -5.88
N VAL A 3 -9.26 -15.18 -5.44
CA VAL A 3 -8.26 -14.16 -5.76
C VAL A 3 -8.08 -14.11 -7.29
N SER A 4 -8.09 -12.92 -7.88
CA SER A 4 -7.84 -12.76 -9.31
C SER A 4 -6.50 -13.40 -9.67
N ARG A 5 -6.43 -14.19 -10.76
CA ARG A 5 -5.16 -14.80 -11.23
C ARG A 5 -4.06 -13.75 -11.42
N PHE A 6 -4.44 -12.52 -11.74
CA PHE A 6 -3.52 -11.40 -11.89
C PHE A 6 -2.90 -10.99 -10.55
N HIS A 7 -3.73 -10.80 -9.52
CA HIS A 7 -3.27 -10.45 -8.16
C HIS A 7 -2.45 -11.58 -7.53
N ALA A 8 -2.92 -12.83 -7.62
CA ALA A 8 -2.17 -14.00 -7.14
C ALA A 8 -0.80 -14.15 -7.81
N ARG A 9 -0.69 -13.77 -9.09
CA ARG A 9 0.60 -13.79 -9.81
C ARG A 9 1.57 -12.76 -9.26
N LEU A 10 1.10 -11.57 -8.92
CA LEU A 10 1.92 -10.52 -8.31
C LEU A 10 2.37 -10.93 -6.91
N GLN A 11 1.44 -11.43 -6.07
CA GLN A 11 1.75 -11.98 -4.74
C GLN A 11 2.87 -13.02 -4.81
N TYR A 12 2.77 -13.98 -5.74
CA TYR A 12 3.79 -15.00 -5.91
C TYR A 12 5.18 -14.43 -6.25
N ILE A 13 5.27 -13.44 -7.16
CA ILE A 13 6.55 -12.84 -7.54
C ILE A 13 7.15 -12.07 -6.36
N VAL A 14 6.34 -11.29 -5.64
CA VAL A 14 6.76 -10.57 -4.43
C VAL A 14 7.24 -11.54 -3.35
N ALA A 15 6.49 -12.61 -3.10
CA ALA A 15 6.86 -13.63 -2.13
C ALA A 15 8.17 -14.34 -2.50
N SER A 16 8.36 -14.67 -3.78
CA SER A 16 9.62 -15.26 -4.26
C SER A 16 10.80 -14.30 -4.05
N TYR A 17 10.62 -13.02 -4.41
CA TYR A 17 11.64 -12.00 -4.21
C TYR A 17 12.06 -11.86 -2.74
N LEU A 18 11.09 -11.84 -1.81
CA LEU A 18 11.39 -11.77 -0.37
C LEU A 18 12.05 -13.04 0.15
N LYS A 19 11.64 -14.24 -0.31
CA LYS A 19 12.34 -15.49 0.03
C LYS A 19 13.80 -15.48 -0.41
N GLU A 20 14.09 -14.99 -1.62
CA GLU A 20 15.46 -14.84 -2.13
C GLU A 20 16.29 -13.85 -1.30
N LYS A 21 15.65 -12.91 -0.59
CA LYS A 21 16.28 -11.99 0.36
C LYS A 21 16.44 -12.57 1.77
N GLY A 22 16.09 -13.83 1.98
CA GLY A 22 16.30 -14.53 3.25
C GLY A 22 15.15 -14.42 4.24
N TYR A 23 13.96 -13.96 3.81
CA TYR A 23 12.78 -13.96 4.66
C TYR A 23 12.05 -15.31 4.60
N SER A 24 11.45 -15.71 5.71
CA SER A 24 10.30 -16.62 5.72
C SER A 24 9.08 -15.82 5.24
N VAL A 25 8.23 -16.42 4.39
CA VAL A 25 7.14 -15.69 3.72
C VAL A 25 5.85 -16.49 3.75
N ASP A 26 4.77 -15.80 4.14
CA ASP A 26 3.38 -16.26 4.12
C ASP A 26 2.54 -15.35 3.21
N VAL A 27 1.63 -15.94 2.44
CA VAL A 27 0.68 -15.22 1.57
C VAL A 27 -0.70 -15.28 2.22
N GLU A 28 -1.47 -14.19 2.17
CA GLU A 28 -2.78 -14.07 2.84
C GLU A 28 -2.71 -14.29 4.37
N ARG A 29 -1.65 -13.80 5.03
CA ARG A 29 -1.44 -14.01 6.48
C ARG A 29 -2.34 -13.09 7.30
N CYS A 30 -3.07 -13.64 8.26
CA CYS A 30 -3.79 -12.83 9.26
C CYS A 30 -2.80 -12.12 10.18
N VAL A 31 -2.86 -10.78 10.28
CA VAL A 31 -1.86 -9.96 10.98
C VAL A 31 -2.37 -9.31 12.27
N ASP A 32 -3.68 -9.20 12.47
CA ASP A 32 -4.28 -8.59 13.66
C ASP A 32 -5.59 -9.28 14.11
N GLY A 33 -5.80 -10.53 13.68
CA GLY A 33 -7.00 -11.32 13.99
C GLY A 33 -8.21 -10.99 13.11
N ILE A 34 -8.13 -9.96 12.27
CA ILE A 34 -9.24 -9.54 11.38
C ILE A 34 -8.75 -9.40 9.93
N HIS A 35 -7.58 -8.80 9.74
CA HIS A 35 -7.07 -8.42 8.45
C HIS A 35 -6.00 -9.39 7.97
N HIS A 36 -6.10 -9.74 6.69
CA HIS A 36 -5.11 -10.54 5.99
C HIS A 36 -4.22 -9.62 5.16
N ALA A 37 -2.91 -9.74 5.34
CA ALA A 37 -1.91 -9.10 4.50
C ALA A 37 -1.68 -9.96 3.25
N ASP A 38 -1.57 -9.31 2.08
CA ASP A 38 -1.34 -10.01 0.82
C ASP A 38 -0.05 -10.85 0.86
N VAL A 39 1.06 -10.24 1.30
CA VAL A 39 2.32 -10.93 1.58
C VAL A 39 2.88 -10.43 2.91
N TYR A 40 3.18 -11.37 3.80
CA TYR A 40 3.91 -11.12 5.04
C TYR A 40 5.25 -11.84 5.00
N ALA A 41 6.30 -11.17 5.45
CA ALA A 41 7.64 -11.73 5.50
C ALA A 41 8.36 -11.39 6.81
N ASP A 42 9.17 -12.32 7.30
CA ASP A 42 9.94 -12.19 8.56
C ASP A 42 11.30 -12.88 8.41
N ASN A 43 12.38 -12.18 8.78
CA ASN A 43 13.75 -12.72 8.78
C ASN A 43 14.36 -12.87 10.19
N GLY A 44 13.54 -12.72 11.24
CA GLY A 44 13.94 -12.76 12.65
C GLY A 44 14.47 -11.43 13.20
N LYS A 45 14.67 -10.41 12.36
CA LYS A 45 15.09 -9.06 12.77
C LYS A 45 14.06 -8.00 12.42
N GLU A 46 13.47 -8.12 11.24
CA GLU A 46 12.48 -7.20 10.73
C GLU A 46 11.33 -7.97 10.09
N THR A 47 10.16 -7.34 10.12
CA THR A 47 8.95 -7.85 9.48
C THR A 47 8.55 -6.92 8.35
N VAL A 48 8.05 -7.51 7.27
CA VAL A 48 7.62 -6.78 6.08
C VAL A 48 6.20 -7.19 5.74
N ILE A 49 5.32 -6.20 5.59
CA ILE A 49 4.01 -6.39 4.96
C ILE A 49 4.05 -5.75 3.58
N VAL A 50 3.58 -6.48 2.57
CA VAL A 50 3.39 -5.97 1.22
C VAL A 50 1.95 -6.18 0.79
N GLU A 51 1.27 -5.08 0.47
CA GLU A 51 -0.05 -5.11 -0.13
C GLU A 51 0.05 -5.00 -1.66
N VAL A 52 -0.63 -5.89 -2.38
CA VAL A 52 -0.62 -5.95 -3.84
C VAL A 52 -1.79 -5.14 -4.40
N GLU A 53 -1.46 -4.12 -5.20
CA GLU A 53 -2.41 -3.29 -5.92
C GLU A 53 -2.27 -3.46 -7.42
N THR A 54 -3.39 -3.72 -8.10
CA THR A 54 -3.42 -3.96 -9.55
C THR A 54 -3.66 -2.71 -10.37
N GLY A 55 -3.95 -1.58 -9.72
CA GLY A 55 -4.41 -0.35 -10.37
C GLY A 55 -5.89 -0.38 -10.78
N TYR A 56 -6.64 -1.42 -10.39
CA TYR A 56 -8.08 -1.50 -10.69
C TYR A 56 -8.83 -0.29 -10.12
N VAL A 57 -9.73 0.29 -10.90
CA VAL A 57 -10.65 1.36 -10.49
C VAL A 57 -12.07 0.93 -10.88
N PRO A 58 -13.04 0.92 -9.96
CA PRO A 58 -14.45 0.70 -10.29
C PRO A 58 -14.92 1.67 -11.36
N PRO A 59 -15.68 1.22 -12.38
CA PRO A 59 -16.13 2.10 -13.47
C PRO A 59 -16.85 3.37 -13.01
N ILE A 60 -17.56 3.32 -11.88
CA ILE A 60 -18.27 4.47 -11.30
C ILE A 60 -17.32 5.60 -10.84
N PHE A 61 -16.04 5.33 -10.63
CA PHE A 61 -15.04 6.30 -10.19
C PHE A 61 -14.06 6.69 -11.30
N ILE A 62 -14.35 6.40 -12.57
CA ILE A 62 -13.38 6.60 -13.67
C ILE A 62 -12.95 8.06 -13.83
N GLU A 63 -13.87 9.02 -13.68
CA GLU A 63 -13.60 10.47 -13.76
C GLU A 63 -12.79 10.99 -12.55
N ARG A 64 -12.61 10.18 -11.51
CA ARG A 64 -11.90 10.50 -10.27
C ARG A 64 -10.98 9.33 -9.85
N ALA A 65 -10.38 8.69 -10.85
CA ALA A 65 -9.63 7.45 -10.67
C ALA A 65 -8.45 7.62 -9.70
N GLU A 66 -7.73 8.73 -9.83
CA GLU A 66 -6.59 9.10 -9.00
C GLU A 66 -7.00 9.23 -7.54
N GLU A 67 -8.07 9.98 -7.26
CA GLU A 67 -8.59 10.17 -5.92
C GLU A 67 -8.97 8.84 -5.24
N TYR A 68 -9.65 7.96 -5.97
CA TYR A 68 -10.02 6.65 -5.47
C TYR A 68 -8.79 5.79 -5.14
N LEU A 69 -7.75 5.83 -5.99
CA LEU A 69 -6.49 5.13 -5.75
C LEU A 69 -5.73 5.71 -4.54
N TRP A 70 -5.72 7.03 -4.38
CA TRP A 70 -5.12 7.70 -3.21
C TRP A 70 -5.82 7.30 -1.92
N ALA A 71 -7.16 7.39 -1.87
CA ALA A 71 -7.95 6.99 -0.72
C ALA A 71 -7.69 5.52 -0.34
N ARG A 72 -7.61 4.62 -1.34
CA ARG A 72 -7.29 3.20 -1.09
C ARG A 72 -5.91 3.00 -0.52
N THR A 73 -4.92 3.72 -1.08
CA THR A 73 -3.53 3.67 -0.62
C THR A 73 -3.46 4.13 0.83
N ILE A 74 -4.16 5.22 1.19
CA ILE A 74 -4.26 5.70 2.58
C ILE A 74 -4.86 4.62 3.48
N VAL A 75 -6.02 4.06 3.11
CA VAL A 75 -6.70 3.00 3.88
C VAL A 75 -5.80 1.79 4.11
N LYS A 76 -5.09 1.33 3.07
CA LYS A 76 -4.16 0.20 3.21
C LYS A 76 -2.98 0.54 4.11
N THR A 77 -2.39 1.72 3.95
CA THR A 77 -1.27 2.14 4.80
C THR A 77 -1.68 2.25 6.27
N ILE A 78 -2.80 2.92 6.60
CA ILE A 78 -3.22 3.03 8.01
C ILE A 78 -3.59 1.68 8.61
N LYS A 79 -4.05 0.75 7.78
CA LYS A 79 -4.44 -0.59 8.21
C LYS A 79 -3.25 -1.46 8.58
N TYR A 80 -2.18 -1.39 7.79
CA TYR A 80 -1.08 -2.37 7.86
C TYR A 80 0.27 -1.81 8.28
N ALA A 81 0.54 -0.51 8.08
CA ALA A 81 1.89 0.02 8.24
C ALA A 81 2.46 -0.13 9.65
N CYS A 82 1.64 0.07 10.69
CA CYS A 82 2.08 -0.11 12.08
C CYS A 82 2.13 -1.57 12.54
N LEU A 83 1.80 -2.54 11.69
CA LEU A 83 1.82 -3.97 12.02
C LEU A 83 3.11 -4.67 11.59
N ALA A 84 4.03 -3.95 10.95
CA ALA A 84 5.32 -4.47 10.50
C ALA A 84 6.42 -3.42 10.61
N SER A 85 7.68 -3.85 10.54
CA SER A 85 8.84 -2.96 10.52
C SER A 85 8.90 -2.13 9.23
N GLU A 86 8.51 -2.75 8.10
CA GLU A 86 8.39 -2.08 6.82
C GLU A 86 7.05 -2.42 6.15
N PHE A 87 6.49 -1.42 5.47
CA PHE A 87 5.24 -1.56 4.72
C PHE A 87 5.41 -1.08 3.29
N TYR A 88 5.00 -1.92 2.35
CA TYR A 88 5.08 -1.63 0.92
C TYR A 88 3.77 -1.84 0.22
N ILE A 89 3.61 -1.13 -0.89
CA ILE A 89 2.61 -1.47 -1.90
C ILE A 89 3.32 -2.00 -3.14
N ALA A 90 2.94 -3.19 -3.57
CA ALA A 90 3.40 -3.79 -4.81
C ALA A 90 2.42 -3.52 -5.94
N THR A 91 2.92 -3.02 -7.07
CA THR A 91 2.12 -2.80 -8.28
C THR A 91 2.78 -3.44 -9.51
N PRO A 92 2.03 -3.75 -10.58
CA PRO A 92 2.65 -4.09 -11.85
C PRO A 92 3.57 -2.95 -12.30
N SER A 93 4.75 -3.26 -12.85
CA SER A 93 5.75 -2.26 -13.22
C SER A 93 5.30 -1.27 -14.31
N TYR A 94 4.21 -1.57 -15.01
CA TYR A 94 3.60 -0.70 -16.02
C TYR A 94 2.46 0.17 -15.45
N VAL A 95 2.07 -0.03 -14.18
CA VAL A 95 1.09 0.79 -13.48
C VAL A 95 1.85 1.86 -12.71
N LYS A 96 1.73 3.12 -13.14
CA LYS A 96 2.22 4.26 -12.38
C LYS A 96 1.17 4.62 -11.32
N MET A 97 1.49 4.37 -10.06
CA MET A 97 0.66 4.77 -8.93
C MET A 97 1.29 5.97 -8.24
N ALA A 98 0.55 7.08 -8.20
CA ALA A 98 0.94 8.24 -7.42
C ALA A 98 0.77 7.93 -5.93
N VAL A 99 1.73 8.38 -5.12
CA VAL A 99 1.70 8.17 -3.67
C VAL A 99 1.33 9.48 -2.97
N PRO A 100 0.29 9.48 -2.11
CA PRO A 100 -0.03 10.64 -1.28
C PRO A 100 1.13 11.00 -0.36
N SER A 101 1.55 12.27 -0.36
CA SER A 101 2.69 12.78 0.42
C SER A 101 2.56 12.49 1.92
N ILE A 102 1.33 12.59 2.45
CA ILE A 102 0.99 12.33 3.86
C ILE A 102 1.41 10.92 4.34
N LEU A 103 1.65 9.98 3.42
CA LEU A 103 2.06 8.62 3.76
C LEU A 103 3.59 8.44 3.78
N LEU A 104 4.35 9.41 3.29
CA LEU A 104 5.81 9.33 3.20
C LEU A 104 6.49 9.93 4.42
N GLU A 105 6.04 11.12 4.82
CA GLU A 105 6.65 11.88 5.91
C GLU A 105 5.61 12.20 6.99
N PRO A 106 6.02 12.29 8.27
CA PRO A 106 5.15 12.81 9.31
C PRO A 106 4.68 14.23 9.03
N THR A 107 3.41 14.46 9.30
CA THR A 107 2.78 15.78 9.24
C THR A 107 1.96 16.00 10.50
N ASP A 108 2.13 17.18 11.10
CA ASP A 108 1.25 17.70 12.16
C ASP A 108 0.19 18.65 11.58
N SER A 109 0.11 18.77 10.25
CA SER A 109 -0.86 19.62 9.56
C SER A 109 -2.26 19.05 9.70
N TYR A 110 -3.06 19.68 10.56
CA TYR A 110 -4.45 19.32 10.76
C TYR A 110 -5.26 19.35 9.46
N ASP A 111 -5.02 20.33 8.60
CA ASP A 111 -5.73 20.48 7.32
C ASP A 111 -5.41 19.34 6.35
N GLU A 112 -4.14 18.92 6.25
CA GLU A 112 -3.71 17.80 5.40
C GLU A 112 -4.36 16.47 5.87
N VAL A 113 -4.34 16.24 7.19
CA VAL A 113 -4.97 15.07 7.82
C VAL A 113 -6.50 15.08 7.63
N LEU A 114 -7.13 16.25 7.77
CA LEU A 114 -8.57 16.40 7.57
C LEU A 114 -8.97 16.19 6.11
N ASN A 115 -8.18 16.68 5.16
CA ASN A 115 -8.40 16.45 3.74
C ASN A 115 -8.25 14.97 3.37
N ALA A 116 -7.21 14.30 3.88
CA ALA A 116 -7.04 12.87 3.72
C ALA A 116 -8.23 12.08 4.29
N SER A 117 -8.70 12.45 5.48
CA SER A 117 -9.89 11.83 6.10
C SER A 117 -11.15 12.02 5.25
N ARG A 118 -11.41 13.23 4.76
CA ARG A 118 -12.55 13.53 3.88
C ARG A 118 -12.48 12.74 2.59
N LEU A 119 -11.31 12.70 1.96
CA LEU A 119 -11.06 11.92 0.75
C LEU A 119 -11.37 10.44 0.97
N VAL A 120 -10.84 9.85 2.05
CA VAL A 120 -11.14 8.46 2.42
C VAL A 120 -12.64 8.26 2.67
N GLY A 121 -13.29 9.18 3.39
CA GLY A 121 -14.72 9.13 3.67
C GLY A 121 -15.60 9.07 2.43
N LEU A 122 -15.23 9.78 1.36
CA LEU A 122 -15.96 9.76 0.08
C LEU A 122 -16.00 8.37 -0.58
N TYR A 123 -14.96 7.55 -0.40
CA TYR A 123 -14.81 6.28 -1.13
C TYR A 123 -14.93 5.02 -0.27
N PHE A 124 -14.63 5.11 1.03
CA PHE A 124 -14.58 3.99 1.96
C PHE A 124 -15.48 4.15 3.19
N GLY A 125 -16.15 5.30 3.32
CA GLY A 125 -17.15 5.56 4.36
C GLY A 125 -16.59 6.12 5.67
N GLU A 126 -17.50 6.55 6.55
CA GLU A 126 -17.23 7.31 7.77
C GLU A 126 -16.25 6.62 8.72
N ARG A 127 -16.40 5.32 8.92
CA ARG A 127 -15.49 4.54 9.78
C ARG A 127 -14.02 4.69 9.36
N TRP A 128 -13.72 4.60 8.06
CA TRP A 128 -12.35 4.75 7.58
C TRP A 128 -11.87 6.20 7.58
N ALA A 129 -12.79 7.16 7.42
CA ALA A 129 -12.48 8.57 7.60
C ALA A 129 -12.01 8.87 9.04
N GLU A 130 -12.70 8.33 10.05
CA GLU A 130 -12.32 8.46 11.46
C GLU A 130 -10.98 7.78 11.77
N GLU A 131 -10.77 6.56 11.28
CA GLU A 131 -9.50 5.86 11.46
C GLU A 131 -8.34 6.58 10.79
N THR A 132 -8.58 7.28 9.67
CA THR A 132 -7.58 8.11 9.01
C THR A 132 -7.14 9.26 9.91
N LEU A 133 -8.08 10.00 10.53
CA LEU A 133 -7.75 11.08 11.48
C LEU A 133 -6.88 10.58 12.63
N LYS A 134 -7.19 9.39 13.14
CA LYS A 134 -6.50 8.81 14.30
C LYS A 134 -5.12 8.26 13.98
N ARG A 135 -4.89 7.71 12.78
CA ARG A 135 -3.72 6.84 12.52
C ARG A 135 -2.77 7.36 11.45
N VAL A 136 -3.23 8.21 10.54
CA VAL A 136 -2.41 8.62 9.37
C VAL A 136 -1.12 9.34 9.79
N HIS A 137 -1.14 10.05 10.92
CA HIS A 137 0.03 10.74 11.46
C HIS A 137 1.12 9.80 11.99
N GLU A 138 0.89 8.49 12.14
CA GLU A 138 1.89 7.52 12.61
C GLU A 138 2.22 6.44 11.56
N CYS A 139 1.36 6.27 10.55
CA CYS A 139 1.47 5.19 9.57
C CYS A 139 2.27 5.64 8.33
N ARG A 140 3.34 4.92 7.98
CA ARG A 140 4.20 5.25 6.82
C ARG A 140 4.28 4.16 5.79
N LEU A 141 4.27 4.57 4.53
CA LEU A 141 4.64 3.74 3.40
C LEU A 141 6.16 3.76 3.26
N THR A 142 6.81 2.61 3.49
CA THR A 142 8.26 2.48 3.34
C THR A 142 8.68 2.58 1.87
N GLY A 143 7.87 2.06 0.94
CA GLY A 143 8.19 2.10 -0.48
C GLY A 143 7.18 1.44 -1.39
N LEU A 144 7.50 1.49 -2.68
CA LEU A 144 6.78 0.73 -3.71
C LEU A 144 7.61 -0.43 -4.22
N MET A 145 6.94 -1.54 -4.53
CA MET A 145 7.54 -2.67 -5.23
C MET A 145 6.95 -2.77 -6.65
N LEU A 146 7.73 -2.36 -7.65
CA LEU A 146 7.34 -2.47 -9.05
C LEU A 146 7.63 -3.88 -9.57
N VAL A 147 6.57 -4.63 -9.86
CA VAL A 147 6.62 -6.04 -10.23
C VAL A 147 6.60 -6.18 -11.75
N ASN A 148 7.71 -6.64 -12.32
CA ASN A 148 7.79 -7.03 -13.73
C ASN A 148 7.34 -8.50 -13.88
N ILE A 149 6.14 -8.69 -14.40
CA ILE A 149 5.50 -10.02 -14.48
C ILE A 149 6.25 -10.96 -15.42
N SER A 150 6.66 -10.45 -16.59
CA SER A 150 7.32 -11.25 -17.63
C SER A 150 8.71 -11.71 -17.19
N ARG A 151 9.48 -10.83 -16.54
CA ARG A 151 10.82 -11.13 -16.03
C ARG A 151 10.82 -11.73 -14.62
N ARG A 152 9.66 -11.77 -13.96
CA ARG A 152 9.49 -12.19 -12.56
C ARG A 152 10.40 -11.44 -11.59
N GLY A 153 10.64 -10.15 -11.88
CA GLY A 153 11.54 -9.31 -11.10
C GLY A 153 10.78 -8.25 -10.32
N VAL A 154 11.37 -7.79 -9.22
CA VAL A 154 10.85 -6.69 -8.40
C VAL A 154 11.89 -5.57 -8.36
N LYS A 155 11.48 -4.34 -8.68
CA LYS A 155 12.26 -3.13 -8.40
C LYS A 155 11.63 -2.44 -7.19
N VAL A 156 12.40 -2.23 -6.13
CA VAL A 156 11.94 -1.48 -4.95
C VAL A 156 12.28 -0.01 -5.12
N LEU A 157 11.32 0.89 -4.87
CA LEU A 157 11.49 2.34 -4.83
C LEU A 157 11.34 2.83 -3.39
N LYS A 158 12.32 3.59 -2.89
CA LYS A 158 12.33 4.23 -1.56
C LYS A 158 12.93 5.63 -1.62
N GLY A 159 12.73 6.42 -0.57
CA GLY A 159 13.32 7.76 -0.41
C GLY A 159 13.08 8.64 -1.64
N ARG A 160 14.15 9.23 -2.18
CA ARG A 160 14.06 10.14 -3.35
C ARG A 160 13.40 9.54 -4.59
N GLU A 161 13.57 8.23 -4.86
CA GLU A 161 12.89 7.60 -6.01
C GLU A 161 11.37 7.54 -5.80
N LEU A 162 10.94 7.42 -4.55
CA LEU A 162 9.52 7.39 -4.16
C LEU A 162 8.94 8.81 -4.10
N GLU A 163 9.69 9.77 -3.54
CA GLU A 163 9.32 11.20 -3.50
C GLU A 163 9.06 11.75 -4.91
N ALA A 164 9.84 11.31 -5.90
CA ALA A 164 9.64 11.69 -7.31
C ALA A 164 8.30 11.19 -7.91
N LEU A 165 7.59 10.30 -7.23
CA LEU A 165 6.26 9.80 -7.59
C LEU A 165 5.14 10.44 -6.77
N THR A 166 5.45 11.35 -5.84
CA THR A 166 4.44 12.20 -5.20
C THR A 166 3.88 13.15 -6.24
N THR A 167 2.56 13.33 -6.24
CA THR A 167 1.92 14.19 -7.26
C THR A 167 1.02 15.28 -6.69
N PHE A 168 0.74 15.30 -5.38
CA PHE A 168 -0.08 16.32 -4.73
C PHE A 168 0.18 16.39 -3.22
N ASN A 169 0.08 17.60 -2.66
CA ASN A 169 -0.25 17.79 -1.25
C ASN A 169 -1.78 17.61 -1.13
N VAL A 170 -2.24 16.68 -0.29
CA VAL A 170 -3.67 16.41 -0.06
C VAL A 170 -4.26 17.48 0.86
#